data_AF-B3EWT1-F1
#
_entry.id   AF-B3EWT1-F1
#
_cell.length_a   1.000
_cell.length_b   1.000
_cell.length_c   1.000
_cell.angle_alpha   90.00
_cell.angle_beta   90.00
_cell.angle_gamma   90.00
#
_symmetry.space_group_name_H-M   'P 1'
#
loop_
_entity.id
_entity.type
_entity.pdbx_description
1 polymer ?
#
loop_
_entity_poly.entity_id
_entity_poly.type
_entity_poly.pdbx_seq_one_letter_code
_entity_poly.pdbx_strand_id
1 'polypeptide(L)' 'KDKENCIGKHHECTDDRDSCCKGKLFRYQCQCFKVIDGKKETKRCACVTPLHYKMAEMAVSVFKKMFKN' A
#
# COMPACT_ATOMS: atom_id res chain seq x y z
N LYS A 1 13.06 21.57 -5.73
CA LYS A 1 11.63 21.94 -5.88
C LYS A 1 10.97 20.82 -6.67
N ASP A 2 10.42 19.81 -6.01
CA ASP A 2 9.28 19.02 -6.50
C ASP A 2 8.48 18.66 -5.25
N LYS A 3 7.62 19.60 -4.86
CA LYS A 3 6.57 19.35 -3.87
C LYS A 3 5.43 18.82 -4.74
N GLU A 4 5.01 17.56 -4.58
CA GLU A 4 3.69 16.98 -4.92
C GLU A 4 3.65 15.62 -5.68
N ASN A 5 4.75 15.07 -6.21
CA ASN A 5 4.70 13.77 -6.93
C ASN A 5 5.01 12.54 -6.06
N CYS A 6 4.09 12.13 -5.18
CA CYS A 6 4.17 10.81 -4.56
C CYS A 6 3.18 9.84 -5.20
N ILE A 7 3.53 8.56 -5.25
CA ILE A 7 2.71 7.52 -5.89
C ILE A 7 1.58 7.13 -4.94
N GLY A 8 0.34 7.37 -5.38
CA GLY A 8 -0.87 7.08 -4.61
C GLY A 8 -1.04 5.58 -4.29
N LYS A 9 -1.91 5.28 -3.32
CA LYS A 9 -2.25 3.89 -3.00
C LYS A 9 -2.87 3.20 -4.24
N HIS A 10 -2.40 2.00 -4.56
CA HIS A 10 -2.75 1.22 -5.77
C HIS A 10 -2.22 1.75 -7.11
N HIS A 11 -1.39 2.80 -7.12
CA HIS A 11 -0.73 3.26 -8.34
C HIS A 11 0.57 2.49 -8.60
N GLU A 12 0.95 2.44 -9.88
CA GLU A 12 2.15 1.74 -10.32
C GLU A 12 3.41 2.42 -9.78
N CYS A 13 4.29 1.63 -9.18
CA CYS A 13 5.53 2.08 -8.54
C CYS A 13 6.76 1.31 -9.03
N THR A 14 6.67 0.74 -10.24
CA THR A 14 7.71 -0.11 -10.81
C THR A 14 9.06 0.62 -10.93
N ASP A 15 9.04 1.88 -11.34
CA ASP A 15 10.23 2.74 -11.47
C ASP A 15 10.70 3.30 -10.12
N ASP A 16 9.74 3.57 -9.22
CA ASP A 16 9.92 4.40 -8.04
C ASP A 16 9.42 3.70 -6.77
N ARG A 17 10.15 2.68 -6.33
CA ARG A 17 9.71 1.82 -5.21
C ARG A 17 9.60 2.54 -3.87
N ASP A 18 10.36 3.62 -3.70
CA ASP A 18 10.36 4.42 -2.48
C ASP A 18 9.40 5.62 -2.59
N SER A 19 9.10 6.15 -3.78
CA SER A 19 8.28 7.37 -3.95
C SER A 19 6.79 7.18 -3.67
N CYS A 20 6.39 6.03 -3.15
CA CYS A 20 5.07 5.80 -2.57
C CYS A 20 4.71 6.86 -1.51
N CYS A 21 3.49 7.40 -1.60
CA CYS A 21 3.00 8.41 -0.67
C CYS A 21 3.07 7.93 0.78
N LYS A 22 3.27 8.89 1.69
CA LYS A 22 3.03 8.66 3.11
C LYS A 22 1.52 8.58 3.34
N GLY A 23 1.04 7.44 3.80
CA GLY A 23 -0.33 7.30 4.28
C GLY A 23 -0.54 8.02 5.60
N LYS A 24 -1.65 7.74 6.29
CA LYS A 24 -2.01 8.42 7.55
C LYS A 24 -0.95 8.28 8.66
N LEU A 25 -0.30 7.12 8.76
CA LEU A 25 0.69 6.84 9.80
C LEU A 25 2.02 6.32 9.25
N PHE A 26 1.98 5.56 8.15
CA PHE A 26 3.15 4.91 7.57
C PHE A 26 3.22 5.15 6.06
N ARG A 27 4.42 5.08 5.50
CA ARG A 27 4.65 5.12 4.05
C ARG A 27 4.09 3.87 3.40
N TYR A 28 3.41 4.03 2.26
CA TYR A 28 3.01 2.88 1.45
C TYR A 28 4.28 2.18 0.94
N GLN A 29 4.25 0.84 0.87
CA GLN A 29 5.35 0.05 0.33
C GLN A 29 5.02 -0.36 -1.10
N CYS A 30 5.98 -0.24 -2.01
CA CYS A 30 5.84 -0.74 -3.36
C CYS A 30 5.93 -2.27 -3.38
N GLN A 31 4.81 -2.95 -3.58
CA GLN A 31 4.73 -4.41 -3.66
C GLN A 31 4.49 -4.85 -5.11
N CYS A 32 5.33 -5.74 -5.60
CA CYS A 32 5.24 -6.30 -6.94
C CYS A 32 4.51 -7.63 -6.93
N PHE A 33 3.46 -7.72 -7.73
CA PHE A 33 2.65 -8.91 -7.92
C PHE A 33 2.87 -9.43 -9.34
N LYS A 34 2.96 -10.75 -9.47
CA LYS A 34 2.92 -11.39 -10.80
C LYS A 34 1.46 -11.49 -11.20
N VAL A 35 1.09 -10.80 -12.27
CA VAL A 35 -0.24 -10.84 -12.87
C VAL A 35 -0.15 -11.73 -14.12
N ILE A 36 -0.93 -12.80 -14.14
CA ILE A 36 -1.02 -13.70 -15.30
C ILE A 36 -2.17 -13.19 -16.16
N ASP A 37 -1.85 -12.51 -17.27
CA ASP A 37 -2.84 -12.05 -18.24
C ASP A 37 -2.80 -13.02 -19.44
N GLY A 38 -3.64 -14.05 -19.37
CA GLY A 38 -3.63 -15.17 -20.32
C GLY A 38 -2.34 -16.00 -20.26
N LYS A 39 -1.59 -16.05 -21.36
CA LYS A 39 -0.29 -16.76 -21.45
C LYS A 39 0.91 -15.87 -21.07
N LYS A 40 0.69 -14.60 -20.75
CA LYS A 40 1.78 -13.65 -20.44
C LYS A 40 1.82 -13.36 -18.94
N GLU A 41 2.93 -13.71 -18.31
CA GLU A 41 3.25 -13.29 -16.95
C GLU A 41 3.78 -11.86 -16.98
N THR A 42 3.00 -10.91 -16.45
CA THR A 42 3.42 -9.52 -16.31
C THR A 42 3.67 -9.20 -14.84
N LYS A 43 4.83 -8.64 -14.50
CA LYS A 43 5.09 -8.15 -13.14
C LYS A 43 4.48 -6.75 -13.04
N ARG A 44 3.51 -6.55 -12.14
CA ARG A 44 2.96 -5.22 -11.83
C ARG A 44 3.28 -4.85 -10.40
N CYS A 45 3.91 -3.70 -10.20
CA CYS A 45 4.23 -3.17 -8.88
C CYS A 45 3.24 -2.08 -8.50
N ALA A 46 2.67 -2.14 -7.31
CA ALA A 46 1.73 -1.12 -6.83
C ALA A 46 2.06 -0.69 -5.39
N CYS A 47 1.85 0.59 -5.08
CA CYS A 47 1.97 1.10 -3.72
C CYS A 47 0.84 0.52 -2.87
N VAL A 48 1.18 -0.39 -1.97
CA VAL A 48 0.23 -1.02 -1.06
C VAL A 48 0.51 -0.61 0.37
N THR A 49 -0.53 -0.71 1.17
CA THR A 49 -0.41 -0.48 2.59
C THR A 49 0.27 -1.68 3.24
N PRO A 50 1.33 -1.47 4.04
CA PRO A 50 2.06 -2.58 4.63
C PRO A 50 1.13 -3.45 5.49
N LEU A 51 1.35 -4.77 5.47
CA LEU A 51 0.49 -5.73 6.17
C LEU A 51 0.33 -5.39 7.66
N HIS A 52 1.40 -4.91 8.31
CA HIS A 52 1.37 -4.49 9.70
C HIS A 52 0.36 -3.35 9.95
N TYR A 53 0.14 -2.45 8.99
CA TYR A 53 -0.85 -1.38 9.12
C TYR A 53 -2.26 -1.92 8.99
N LYS A 54 -2.49 -2.88 8.09
CA LYS A 54 -3.79 -3.55 8.00
C LYS A 54 -4.12 -4.28 9.30
N MET A 55 -3.11 -4.92 9.91
CA MET A 55 -3.23 -5.53 11.24
C MET A 55 -3.45 -4.50 12.34
N ALA A 56 -2.76 -3.35 12.31
CA ALA A 56 -2.95 -2.28 13.29
C ALA A 56 -4.33 -1.63 13.17
N GLU A 57 -4.82 -1.34 11.96
CA GLU A 57 -6.17 -0.83 11.74
C GLU A 57 -7.22 -1.85 12.17
N MET A 58 -7.02 -3.13 11.88
CA MET A 58 -7.89 -4.19 12.39
C MET A 58 -7.86 -4.26 13.91
N ALA A 59 -6.69 -4.24 14.54
CA ALA A 59 -6.54 -4.27 15.99
C ALA A 59 -7.24 -3.06 16.65
N VAL A 60 -7.03 -1.84 16.11
CA VAL A 60 -7.71 -0.63 16.58
C VAL A 60 -9.22 -0.74 16.36
N SER A 61 -9.68 -1.29 15.24
CA SER A 61 -11.11 -1.47 14.96
C SER A 61 -11.76 -2.51 15.88
N VAL A 62 -11.07 -3.62 16.15
CA VAL A 62 -11.51 -4.66 17.09
C VAL A 62 -11.53 -4.12 18.52
N PHE A 63 -10.47 -3.42 18.94
CA PHE A 63 -10.38 -2.80 20.26
C PHE A 63 -11.47 -1.74 20.44
N LYS A 64 -11.68 -0.87 19.45
CA LYS A 64 -12.75 0.12 19.45
C LYS A 64 -14.14 -0.52 19.49
N LYS A 65 -14.32 -1.71 18.89
CA LYS A 65 -15.58 -2.45 18.96
C LYS A 65 -15.78 -3.11 20.33
N MET A 66 -14.71 -3.59 20.97
CA MET A 66 -14.78 -4.16 22.33
C MET A 66 -15.00 -3.10 23.42
N PHE A 67 -14.36 -1.93 23.33
CA PHE A 67 -14.47 -0.85 24.32
C PHE A 67 -15.67 0.10 24.10
N LYS A 68 -16.43 -0.08 23.02
CA LYS A 68 -17.66 0.69 22.75
C LYS A 68 -18.93 -0.10 23.11
N ASN A 69 -18.78 -1.18 23.87
CA ASN A 69 -19.86 -1.84 24.62
C ASN A 69 -19.63 -1.60 26.11
#